data_AF-A0A8H3NCM0-F1
#
_entry.id   AF-A0A8H3NCM0-F1
#
_cell.length_a   1.000
_cell.length_b   1.000
_cell.length_c   1.000
_cell.angle_alpha   90.00
_cell.angle_beta   90.00
_cell.angle_gamma   90.00
#
_symmetry.space_group_name_H-M   'P 1'
#
loop_
_entity.id
_entity.type
_entity.pdbx_description
1 polymer ?
#
loop_
_entity_poly.entity_id
_entity_poly.type
_entity_poly.pdbx_seq_one_letter_code
_entity_poly.pdbx_strand_id
1 'polypeptide(L)'
;MSYFRVTLLRSAIGLPRRTTDVLKALGLKKRMATVFHPVSQSVAGQIMKVKELVEVQEVDRRLTKDEVRAERRPDPGYYVEKASNEEWSENRSA
;
A
#
# COMPACT_ATOMS: atom_id res chain seq x y z
N MET A 1 10.90 16.31 -1.13
CA MET A 1 11.08 15.80 0.25
C MET A 1 10.78 14.31 0.19
N SER A 2 11.73 13.46 0.55
CA SER A 2 11.60 12.02 0.37
C SER A 2 10.76 11.36 1.48
N TYR A 3 10.27 10.16 1.19
CA TYR A 3 9.47 9.32 2.07
C TYR A 3 10.09 7.93 2.18
N PHE A 4 9.93 7.30 3.35
CA PHE A 4 10.14 5.88 3.51
C PHE A 4 8.86 5.13 3.11
N ARG A 5 8.94 4.29 2.08
CA ARG A 5 7.99 3.22 1.79
C ARG A 5 8.39 2.01 2.64
N VAL A 6 7.63 1.74 3.69
CA VAL A 6 7.91 0.65 4.63
C VAL A 6 6.88 -0.46 4.44
N THR A 7 7.34 -1.68 4.18
CA THR A 7 6.48 -2.86 4.00
C THR A 7 6.79 -3.90 5.08
N LEU A 8 5.77 -4.39 5.78
CA LEU A 8 5.95 -5.46 6.77
C LEU A 8 6.04 -6.83 6.09
N LEU A 9 7.24 -7.37 5.95
CA LEU A 9 7.47 -8.68 5.33
C LEU A 9 7.23 -9.83 6.30
N ARG A 10 7.77 -9.74 7.53
CA ARG A 10 7.67 -10.81 8.54
C ARG A 10 6.71 -10.48 9.66
N SER A 11 6.13 -11.52 10.24
CA SER A 11 5.18 -11.37 11.35
C SER A 11 5.91 -11.15 12.67
N ALA A 12 5.31 -10.38 13.58
CA ALA A 12 5.79 -10.21 14.95
C ALA A 12 5.23 -11.26 15.94
N ILE A 13 4.61 -12.33 15.45
CA ILE A 13 4.14 -13.44 16.28
C ILE A 13 5.35 -14.04 17.03
N GLY A 14 5.20 -14.23 18.34
CA GLY A 14 6.26 -14.77 19.19
C GLY A 14 7.35 -13.76 19.56
N LEU A 15 7.26 -12.50 19.13
CA LEU A 15 8.19 -11.45 19.52
C LEU A 15 7.69 -10.68 20.76
N PRO A 16 8.60 -10.01 21.50
CA PRO A 16 8.22 -9.17 22.63
C PRO A 16 7.20 -8.10 22.25
N ARG A 17 6.32 -7.75 23.20
CA ARG A 17 5.27 -6.73 23.01
C ARG A 17 5.82 -5.39 22.49
N ARG A 18 7.02 -4.99 22.91
CA ARG A 18 7.69 -3.77 22.46
C ARG A 18 7.84 -3.71 20.93
N THR A 19 8.20 -4.82 20.29
CA THR A 19 8.35 -4.90 18.83
C THR A 19 7.00 -4.69 18.14
N THR A 20 5.96 -5.35 18.64
CA THR A 20 4.59 -5.21 18.14
C THR A 20 4.06 -3.78 18.32
N ASP A 21 4.39 -3.12 19.44
CA ASP A 21 3.96 -1.74 19.70
C ASP A 21 4.65 -0.75 18.76
N VAL A 22 5.94 -0.95 18.40
CA VAL A 22 6.63 -0.16 17.38
C VAL A 22 5.97 -0.33 16.00
N LEU A 23 5.63 -1.56 15.60
CA LEU A 23 4.93 -1.81 14.34
C LEU A 23 3.56 -1.11 14.30
N LYS A 24 2.81 -1.15 15.40
CA LYS A 24 1.52 -0.46 15.52
C LYS A 24 1.68 1.05 15.42
N ALA A 25 2.71 1.63 16.04
CA ALA A 25 3.00 3.06 15.96
C ALA A 25 3.35 3.50 14.52
N LEU A 26 4.07 2.66 13.78
CA LEU A 26 4.33 2.87 12.34
C LEU A 26 3.08 2.66 11.46
N GLY A 27 1.99 2.11 12.00
CA GLY A 27 0.76 1.82 11.27
C GLY A 27 0.73 0.45 10.57
N LEU A 28 1.71 -0.41 10.83
CA LEU A 28 1.85 -1.74 10.24
C LEU A 28 1.04 -2.79 11.05
N LYS A 29 -0.22 -3.00 10.65
CA LYS A 29 -1.15 -3.92 11.35
C LYS A 29 -1.15 -5.36 10.85
N LYS A 30 -0.92 -5.57 9.54
CA LYS A 30 -0.94 -6.88 8.87
C LYS A 30 0.31 -7.05 8.01
N ARG A 31 0.72 -8.30 7.79
CA ARG A 31 1.79 -8.61 6.83
C ARG A 31 1.46 -8.09 5.43
N MET A 32 2.49 -7.75 4.66
CA MET A 32 2.43 -7.17 3.32
C MET A 32 1.69 -5.83 3.24
N ALA A 33 1.42 -5.20 4.40
CA ALA A 33 0.95 -3.83 4.45
C ALA A 33 2.13 -2.89 4.19
N THR A 34 1.87 -1.86 3.39
CA THR A 34 2.83 -0.80 3.07
C THR A 34 2.31 0.51 3.64
N VAL A 35 3.19 1.27 4.30
CA VAL A 35 2.93 2.61 4.82
C VAL A 35 4.00 3.58 4.32
N PHE A 36 3.64 4.86 4.23
CA PHE A 36 4.55 5.92 3.80
C PHE A 36 4.72 6.94 4.92
N HIS A 37 5.97 7.18 5.31
CA HIS A 37 6.32 8.17 6.33
C HIS A 37 7.35 9.16 5.78
N PRO A 38 7.27 10.45 6.12
CA PRO A 38 8.31 11.40 5.72
C PRO A 38 9.65 11.01 6.34
N VAL A 39 10.74 11.20 5.57
CA VAL A 39 12.09 10.91 6.06
C VAL A 39 12.42 11.84 7.23
N SER A 40 12.56 11.23 8.42
CA SER A 40 12.95 11.92 9.66
C SER A 40 13.71 10.96 10.58
N GLN A 41 14.57 11.49 11.46
CA GLN A 41 15.36 10.67 12.38
C GLN A 41 14.48 9.85 13.34
N SER A 42 13.35 10.40 13.78
CA SER A 42 12.39 9.69 14.64
C SER A 42 11.84 8.44 13.96
N VAL A 43 11.38 8.56 12.71
CA VAL A 43 10.87 7.43 11.92
C VAL A 43 11.98 6.42 11.64
N ALA A 44 13.18 6.88 11.26
CA ALA A 44 14.33 6.00 11.05
C ALA A 44 14.67 5.19 12.31
N GLY A 45 14.65 5.81 13.50
CA GLY A 45 14.87 5.12 14.77
C GLY A 45 13.80 4.07 15.09
N GLN A 46 12.53 4.32 14.72
CA GLN A 46 11.47 3.32 14.86
C GLN A 46 11.68 2.14 13.90
N ILE A 47 11.99 2.42 12.63
CA ILE A 47 12.30 1.41 11.61
C ILE A 47 13.47 0.53 12.07
N MET A 48 14.54 1.13 12.61
CA MET A 48 15.73 0.40 13.06
C MET A 48 15.46 -0.59 14.19
N LYS A 49 14.41 -0.37 15.01
CA LYS A 49 13.98 -1.32 16.06
C LYS A 49 13.28 -2.57 15.50
N VAL A 50 12.85 -2.53 14.24
CA VAL A 50 12.08 -3.60 13.58
C VAL A 50 12.66 -3.97 12.20
N LYS A 51 13.92 -3.65 11.95
CA LYS A 51 14.61 -3.77 10.65
C LYS A 51 14.62 -5.20 10.09
N GLU A 52 14.51 -6.21 10.95
CA GLU A 52 14.48 -7.63 10.57
C GLU A 52 13.10 -8.09 10.09
N LEU A 53 12.07 -7.25 10.26
CA LEU A 53 10.68 -7.54 9.91
C LEU A 53 10.19 -6.75 8.70
N VAL A 54 10.83 -5.62 8.40
CA VAL A 54 10.38 -4.66 7.39
C VAL A 54 11.35 -4.56 6.22
N GLU A 55 10.80 -4.26 5.05
CA GLU A 55 11.55 -3.75 3.91
C GLU A 55 11.33 -2.25 3.81
N VAL A 56 12.38 -1.50 3.50
CA VAL A 56 12.36 -0.04 3.43
C VAL A 56 12.93 0.40 2.10
N GLN A 57 12.20 1.26 1.40
CA GLN A 57 12.62 1.91 0.18
C GLN A 57 12.45 3.42 0.32
N GLU A 58 13.40 4.21 -0.15
CA GLU A 58 13.24 5.66 -0.26
C GLU A 58 12.51 6.00 -1.55
N VAL A 59 11.49 6.87 -1.47
CA VAL A 59 10.67 7.29 -2.62
C VAL A 59 10.44 8.80 -2.59
N ASP A 60 10.29 9.42 -3.75
CA ASP A 60 10.12 10.88 -3.86
C ASP A 60 8.78 11.39 -3.31
N ARG A 61 7.74 10.55 -3.39
CA ARG A 61 6.39 10.90 -2.94
C ARG A 61 5.70 9.73 -2.25
N ARG A 62 4.82 10.05 -1.30
CA ARG A 62 3.87 9.07 -0.75
C ARG A 62 2.79 8.75 -1.78
N LEU A 63 2.43 7.48 -1.89
CA LEU A 63 1.24 7.06 -2.63
C LEU A 63 0.03 7.03 -1.68
N THR A 64 -1.13 7.41 -2.21
CA THR A 64 -2.43 7.23 -1.58
C THR A 64 -2.83 5.76 -1.62
N LYS A 65 -3.83 5.39 -0.80
CA LYS A 65 -4.35 4.02 -0.76
C LYS A 65 -4.89 3.57 -2.12
N ASP A 66 -5.53 4.48 -2.85
CA ASP A 66 -6.12 4.19 -4.15
C ASP A 66 -5.05 4.04 -5.24
N GLU A 67 -3.99 4.85 -5.20
CA GLU A 67 -2.83 4.70 -6.09
C GLU A 67 -2.10 3.36 -5.86
N VAL A 68 -1.87 2.98 -4.59
CA VAL A 68 -1.28 1.66 -4.27
C VAL A 68 -2.19 0.52 -4.75
N ARG A 69 -3.51 0.69 -4.69
CA ARG A 69 -4.46 -0.30 -5.19
C ARG A 69 -4.45 -0.36 -6.72
N ALA A 70 -4.31 0.78 -7.38
CA ALA A 70 -4.21 0.88 -8.84
C ALA A 70 -2.90 0.26 -9.35
N GLU A 71 -1.77 0.49 -8.68
CA GLU A 71 -0.46 -0.11 -9.00
C GLU A 71 -0.51 -1.65 -9.00
N ARG A 72 -1.38 -2.24 -8.16
CA ARG A 72 -1.57 -3.69 -8.05
C ARG A 72 -2.63 -4.24 -9.02
N ARG A 73 -3.37 -3.38 -9.72
CA ARG A 73 -4.47 -3.82 -10.60
C ARG A 73 -3.85 -4.22 -11.95
N PRO A 74 -4.03 -5.48 -12.38
CA PRO A 74 -3.61 -5.88 -13.72
C PRO A 74 -4.50 -5.20 -14.78
N ASP A 75 -4.03 -5.21 -16.03
CA ASP A 75 -4.87 -4.87 -17.17
C ASP A 75 -6.08 -5.83 -17.19
N PRO A 76 -7.32 -5.32 -17.30
CA PRO A 76 -8.52 -6.16 -17.44
C PRO A 76 -8.43 -7.21 -18.55
N GLY A 77 -7.71 -6.93 -19.64
CA GLY A 77 -7.58 -7.86 -20.77
C GLY A 77 -8.84 -8.00 -21.64
N TYR A 78 -9.84 -7.15 -21.43
CA TYR A 78 -11.03 -7.02 -22.27
C TYR A 78 -11.42 -5.53 -22.36
N TYR A 79 -12.13 -5.17 -23.42
CA TYR A 79 -12.82 -3.89 -23.53
C TYR A 79 -14.31 -4.14 -23.73
N VAL A 80 -15.15 -3.22 -23.23
CA VAL A 80 -16.61 -3.30 -23.41
C VAL A 80 -16.94 -2.58 -24.72
N GLU A 81 -17.42 -3.32 -25.72
CA GLU A 81 -17.69 -2.75 -27.05
C GLU A 81 -18.91 -1.82 -27.05
N LYS A 82 -19.97 -2.21 -26.36
CA LYS A 82 -21.18 -1.42 -26.13
C LYS A 82 -21.71 -1.67 -24.73
N ALA A 83 -22.13 -0.61 -24.04
CA ALA A 83 -22.90 -0.77 -22.83
C ALA A 83 -24.35 -1.14 -23.19
N SER A 84 -25.00 -1.98 -22.39
CA SER A 84 -26.41 -2.38 -22.61
C SER A 84 -27.37 -1.19 -22.73
N ASN A 85 -27.09 -0.08 -22.04
CA ASN A 85 -27.87 1.15 -22.15
C ASN A 85 -27.73 1.84 -23.52
N GLU A 86 -26.54 1.82 -24.12
CA GLU A 86 -26.29 2.38 -25.44
C GLU A 86 -26.98 1.52 -26.50
N GLU A 87 -26.79 0.20 -26.44
CA GLU A 87 -27.47 -0.77 -27.30
C GLU A 87 -29.00 -0.63 -27.22
N TRP A 88 -29.55 -0.47 -26.01
CA TRP A 88 -31.00 -0.32 -25.80
C TRP A 88 -31.55 1.04 -26.28
N SER A 89 -30.71 2.09 -26.34
CA SER A 89 -31.09 3.39 -26.90
C SER A 89 -31.06 3.39 -28.42
N GLU A 90 -30.06 2.77 -29.04
CA GLU A 90 -29.94 2.58 -30.48
C GLU A 90 -31.09 1.71 -31.02
N ASN A 91 -31.39 0.58 -30.38
CA ASN A 91 -32.46 -0.33 -30.80
C ASN A 91 -33.88 0.26 -30.67
N ARG A 92 -34.07 1.36 -29.91
CA ARG A 92 -35.36 2.07 -29.83
C ARG A 92 -35.44 3.30 -30.73
N SER A 93 -34.31 3.73 -31.29
CA SER A 93 -34.23 4.86 -32.23
C SER A 93 -34.10 4.41 -33.69
N ALA A 94 -33.82 3.12 -33.92
CA ALA A 94 -33.98 2.41 -35.19
C ALA A 94 -35.40 1.84 -35.36
#